data_AF-A0A3S0BGG6-F1
#
_entry.id   AF-A0A3S0BGG6-F1
#
_cell.length_a   1.000
_cell.length_b   1.000
_cell.length_c   1.000
_cell.angle_alpha   90.00
_cell.angle_beta   90.00
_cell.angle_gamma   90.00
#
_symmetry.space_group_name_H-M   'P 1'
#
loop_
_entity.id
_entity.type
_entity.pdbx_description
1 polymer ?
#
loop_
_entity_poly.entity_id
_entity_poly.type
_entity_poly.pdbx_seq_one_letter_code
_entity_poly.pdbx_strand_id
1 'polypeptide(L)'
;MTAYRRPLLPAALTAAALLLVACGNGGGSSTPTTTTAVDPGSGTSTVTATANPTATADERPLGQPDLLPKAQETQWSEDFIILDNIRAGSHDGFDRVVFDLTDGADPGWQIDYVDEPRQQASGNPVDVAGNAFLHVMITNTTYPFELGIEDPLEPGTFPGAGRVNEIAYTSIFEGYTEAYIGLDEQLPYSVTLLHNPTRVVIDFEHQ
;
A
#
# COMPACT_ATOMS: atom_id res chain seq x y z
N MET A 1 0.83 22.75 -42.66
CA MET A 1 2.31 22.83 -42.75
C MET A 1 2.72 24.27 -42.52
N THR A 2 3.13 24.58 -41.29
CA THR A 2 3.65 25.90 -40.92
C THR A 2 4.72 25.65 -39.87
N ALA A 3 5.98 25.81 -40.28
CA ALA A 3 7.16 25.43 -39.50
C ALA A 3 7.50 26.51 -38.46
N TYR A 4 7.55 26.13 -37.18
CA TYR A 4 7.98 27.01 -36.11
C TYR A 4 9.48 26.79 -35.84
N ARG A 5 10.29 27.82 -36.08
CA ARG A 5 11.74 27.83 -35.85
C ARG A 5 12.02 28.19 -34.38
N ARG A 6 12.77 27.34 -33.69
CA ARG A 6 13.27 27.55 -32.31
C ARG A 6 14.53 28.42 -32.33
N PRO A 7 14.68 29.42 -31.45
CA PRO A 7 15.96 30.07 -31.20
C PRO A 7 16.73 29.33 -30.09
N LEU A 8 17.99 28.96 -30.40
CA LEU A 8 19.02 28.49 -29.47
C LEU A 8 19.75 29.71 -28.89
N LEU A 9 20.00 29.73 -27.58
CA LEU A 9 21.00 30.59 -26.92
C LEU A 9 21.70 29.83 -25.77
N PRO A 10 22.95 30.22 -25.42
CA PRO A 10 24.00 29.29 -25.01
C PRO A 10 24.24 29.17 -23.50
N ALA A 11 25.02 28.14 -23.16
CA ALA A 11 25.50 27.74 -21.85
C ALA A 11 26.43 28.74 -21.14
N ALA A 12 26.40 28.74 -19.81
CA ALA A 12 27.44 29.31 -18.95
C ALA A 12 27.82 28.31 -17.86
N LEU A 13 29.05 27.76 -17.97
CA LEU A 13 29.73 27.02 -16.92
C LEU A 13 30.24 27.99 -15.84
N THR A 14 30.07 27.63 -14.56
CA THR A 14 30.97 28.11 -13.49
C THR A 14 31.34 26.93 -12.58
N ALA A 15 32.62 26.58 -12.62
CA ALA A 15 33.26 25.61 -11.73
C ALA A 15 34.08 26.41 -10.70
N ALA A 16 33.91 26.09 -9.42
CA ALA A 16 34.76 26.61 -8.35
C ALA A 16 35.32 25.42 -7.56
N ALA A 17 36.62 25.15 -7.77
CA ALA A 17 37.40 24.19 -7.01
C ALA A 17 37.99 24.89 -5.77
N LEU A 18 37.84 24.28 -4.59
CA LEU A 18 38.63 24.60 -3.41
C LEU A 18 39.39 23.35 -2.97
N LEU A 19 40.71 23.41 -3.15
CA LEU A 19 41.69 22.52 -2.55
C LEU A 19 42.10 23.08 -1.19
N LEU A 20 42.21 22.23 -0.16
CA LEU A 20 43.19 22.37 0.91
C LEU A 20 43.59 20.99 1.44
N VAL A 21 44.90 20.76 1.39
CA VAL A 21 45.69 19.63 1.87
C VAL A 21 46.20 19.96 3.29
N ALA A 22 46.31 18.97 4.18
CA ALA A 22 47.47 18.82 5.09
C ALA A 22 47.37 17.56 5.98
N CYS A 23 48.55 16.98 6.23
CA CYS A 23 48.85 15.64 6.71
C CYS A 23 48.87 15.45 8.23
N GLY A 24 48.84 14.19 8.68
CA GLY A 24 49.31 13.79 10.01
C GLY A 24 49.39 12.27 10.18
N ASN A 25 50.60 11.72 10.09
CA ASN A 25 50.91 10.29 10.13
C ASN A 25 51.63 9.92 11.45
N GLY A 26 51.24 8.81 12.08
CA GLY A 26 51.95 8.17 13.20
C GLY A 26 50.96 7.29 13.97
N GLY A 27 51.03 5.97 13.96
CA GLY A 27 52.22 5.14 14.20
C GLY A 27 52.04 4.53 15.59
N GLY A 28 51.49 3.32 15.66
CA GLY A 28 51.19 2.64 16.92
C GLY A 28 50.62 1.25 16.72
N SER A 29 51.41 0.35 16.14
CA SER A 29 51.17 -1.09 16.22
C SER A 29 51.61 -1.59 17.60
N SER A 30 50.68 -2.19 18.35
CA SER A 30 51.02 -3.12 19.43
C SER A 30 49.98 -4.24 19.47
N THR A 31 50.42 -5.44 19.11
CA THR A 31 49.77 -6.74 19.35
C THR A 31 50.63 -7.46 20.39
N PRO A 32 50.20 -8.58 20.99
CA PRO A 32 48.98 -8.89 21.73
C PRO A 32 49.29 -9.13 23.23
N THR A 33 48.27 -9.36 24.06
CA THR A 33 48.47 -10.16 25.28
C THR A 33 47.26 -11.06 25.49
N THR A 34 47.50 -12.36 25.32
CA THR A 34 46.62 -13.45 25.77
C THR A 34 46.75 -13.57 27.29
N THR A 35 45.64 -13.67 28.01
CA THR A 35 45.50 -14.58 29.18
C THR A 35 44.01 -14.82 29.48
N THR A 36 43.75 -16.10 29.72
CA THR A 36 42.52 -16.86 29.90
C THR A 36 41.95 -16.77 31.33
N ALA A 37 40.62 -16.88 31.47
CA ALA A 37 39.83 -17.58 32.52
C ALA A 37 38.40 -16.99 32.53
N VAL A 38 37.33 -17.62 32.02
CA VAL A 38 36.53 -18.76 32.53
C VAL A 38 36.01 -18.58 33.96
N ASP A 39 34.72 -18.27 34.11
CA ASP A 39 33.71 -19.07 34.85
C ASP A 39 32.26 -18.58 34.55
N PRO A 40 31.24 -19.47 34.51
CA PRO A 40 29.90 -19.18 34.03
C PRO A 40 28.92 -18.85 35.17
N GLY A 41 28.24 -17.70 35.06
CA GLY A 41 27.12 -17.35 35.93
C GLY A 41 25.81 -17.92 35.40
N SER A 42 25.35 -19.04 35.97
CA SER A 42 24.00 -19.57 35.83
C SER A 42 22.95 -18.53 36.23
N GLY A 43 22.24 -17.99 35.24
CA GLY A 43 20.99 -17.25 35.41
C GLY A 43 19.84 -18.09 34.86
N THR A 44 19.18 -18.85 35.73
CA THR A 44 17.93 -19.54 35.40
C THR A 44 16.82 -18.49 35.27
N SER A 45 16.62 -17.97 34.07
CA SER A 45 15.43 -17.18 33.74
C SER A 45 14.28 -18.14 33.46
N THR A 46 13.38 -18.26 34.43
CA THR A 46 12.02 -18.80 34.25
C THR A 46 11.33 -18.03 33.14
N VAL A 47 11.22 -18.65 31.96
CA VAL A 47 10.42 -18.14 30.86
C VAL A 47 8.96 -18.44 31.21
N THR A 48 8.28 -17.46 31.80
CA THR A 48 6.82 -17.47 31.84
C THR A 48 6.36 -17.30 30.41
N ALA A 49 6.00 -18.40 29.75
CA ALA A 49 5.32 -18.37 28.46
C ALA A 49 3.95 -17.69 28.68
N THR A 50 3.90 -16.39 28.46
CA THR A 50 2.66 -15.72 28.10
C THR A 50 2.21 -16.35 26.80
N ALA A 51 1.23 -17.27 26.89
CA ALA A 51 0.50 -17.72 25.73
C ALA A 51 -0.17 -16.47 25.14
N ASN A 52 0.48 -15.89 24.12
CA ASN A 52 -0.20 -15.00 23.21
C ASN A 52 -1.29 -15.87 22.58
N PRO A 53 -2.58 -15.53 22.68
CA PRO A 53 -3.55 -16.19 21.84
C PRO A 53 -3.23 -15.73 20.42
N THR A 54 -2.37 -16.47 19.72
CA THR A 54 -2.46 -16.56 18.27
C THR A 54 -3.81 -17.22 18.04
N ALA A 55 -4.85 -16.40 18.04
CA ALA A 55 -6.09 -16.76 17.39
C ALA A 55 -5.65 -17.17 15.99
N THR A 56 -5.89 -18.43 15.66
CA THR A 56 -6.21 -18.84 14.29
C THR A 56 -7.33 -17.94 13.83
N ALA A 57 -6.99 -16.72 13.40
CA ALA A 57 -7.88 -15.87 12.65
C ALA A 57 -8.27 -16.71 11.44
N ASP A 58 -9.57 -16.89 11.24
CA ASP A 58 -10.18 -17.74 10.23
C ASP A 58 -9.30 -17.89 8.99
N GLU A 59 -8.83 -19.11 8.73
CA GLU A 59 -8.10 -19.49 7.51
C GLU A 59 -9.08 -19.57 6.31
N ARG A 60 -10.00 -18.61 6.22
CA ARG A 60 -11.05 -18.54 5.21
C ARG A 60 -11.30 -17.09 4.80
N PRO A 61 -11.80 -16.86 3.58
CA PRO A 61 -12.41 -15.60 3.21
C PRO A 61 -13.47 -15.16 4.22
N LEU A 62 -13.57 -13.85 4.50
CA LEU A 62 -14.54 -13.29 5.44
C LEU A 62 -15.96 -13.27 4.87
N GLY A 63 -16.08 -13.22 3.55
CA GLY A 63 -17.35 -13.27 2.84
C GLY A 63 -17.52 -14.57 2.03
N GLN A 64 -18.44 -14.54 1.07
CA GLN A 64 -18.65 -15.61 0.10
C GLN A 64 -18.12 -15.16 -1.26
N PRO A 65 -16.96 -15.67 -1.72
CA PRO A 65 -16.39 -15.26 -2.99
C PRO A 65 -17.21 -15.74 -4.19
N ASP A 66 -17.43 -14.84 -5.14
CA ASP A 66 -17.96 -15.13 -6.48
C ASP A 66 -17.44 -14.08 -7.49
N LEU A 67 -17.73 -14.26 -8.78
CA LEU A 67 -17.27 -13.35 -9.84
C LEU A 67 -18.20 -12.15 -10.09
N LEU A 68 -19.32 -12.02 -9.37
CA LEU A 68 -20.29 -10.97 -9.59
C LEU A 68 -19.82 -9.63 -9.02
N PRO A 69 -20.25 -8.50 -9.61
CA PRO A 69 -20.04 -7.17 -9.03
C PRO A 69 -20.51 -7.10 -7.58
N LYS A 70 -19.75 -6.42 -6.72
CA LYS A 70 -20.12 -6.14 -5.33
C LYS A 70 -20.41 -4.65 -5.18
N ALA A 71 -21.59 -4.33 -4.68
CA ALA A 71 -21.99 -2.97 -4.40
C ALA A 71 -22.58 -2.88 -3.00
N GLN A 72 -22.25 -1.80 -2.30
CA GLN A 72 -22.89 -1.38 -1.07
C GLN A 72 -23.26 0.08 -1.22
N GLU A 73 -24.56 0.36 -1.09
CA GLU A 73 -25.07 1.72 -1.18
C GLU A 73 -24.52 2.58 -0.06
N THR A 74 -24.20 3.81 -0.41
CA THR A 74 -23.59 4.78 0.51
C THR A 74 -24.67 5.62 1.17
N GLN A 75 -24.62 5.71 2.50
CA GLN A 75 -25.37 6.76 3.19
C GLN A 75 -24.50 8.01 3.26
N TRP A 76 -24.58 8.84 2.22
CA TRP A 76 -23.79 10.07 2.11
C TRP A 76 -23.92 10.95 3.35
N SER A 77 -22.77 11.37 3.87
CA SER A 77 -22.61 12.04 5.15
C SER A 77 -21.48 13.08 5.05
N GLU A 78 -21.47 14.07 5.94
CA GLU A 78 -20.31 14.98 6.13
C GLU A 78 -19.26 14.38 7.09
N ASP A 79 -19.58 13.24 7.72
CA ASP A 79 -18.64 12.44 8.50
C ASP A 79 -17.83 11.55 7.54
N PHE A 80 -16.93 12.20 6.80
CA PHE A 80 -16.13 11.57 5.74
C PHE A 80 -15.05 10.66 6.30
N ILE A 81 -14.62 9.73 5.46
CA ILE A 81 -13.49 8.83 5.70
C ILE A 81 -12.36 9.13 4.72
N ILE A 82 -11.14 8.77 5.10
CA ILE A 82 -9.94 8.91 4.28
C ILE A 82 -9.26 7.54 4.19
N LEU A 83 -8.73 7.22 3.01
CA LEU A 83 -7.87 6.07 2.83
C LEU A 83 -6.53 6.32 3.52
N ASP A 84 -6.25 5.54 4.56
CA ASP A 84 -5.06 5.69 5.40
C ASP A 84 -3.93 4.78 4.93
N ASN A 85 -4.26 3.57 4.44
CA ASN A 85 -3.27 2.59 4.03
C ASN A 85 -3.87 1.50 3.12
N ILE A 86 -3.03 0.89 2.29
CA ILE A 86 -3.35 -0.29 1.48
C ILE A 86 -2.34 -1.39 1.79
N ARG A 87 -2.83 -2.61 2.03
CA ARG A 87 -1.95 -3.79 2.16
C ARG A 87 -2.55 -5.03 1.54
N ALA A 88 -1.67 -5.94 1.11
CA ALA A 88 -2.02 -7.27 0.65
C ALA A 88 -1.36 -8.35 1.51
N GLY A 89 -2.01 -9.51 1.62
CA GLY A 89 -1.49 -10.69 2.30
C GLY A 89 -1.97 -11.97 1.63
N SER A 90 -1.10 -12.98 1.57
CA SER A 90 -1.44 -14.30 1.01
C SER A 90 -1.72 -15.30 2.12
N HIS A 91 -2.76 -16.10 1.92
CA HIS A 91 -3.26 -17.12 2.83
C HIS A 91 -3.46 -18.44 2.09
N ASP A 92 -3.70 -19.53 2.82
CA ASP A 92 -4.03 -20.82 2.20
C ASP A 92 -5.42 -20.73 1.54
N GLY A 93 -5.47 -20.88 0.21
CA GLY A 93 -6.69 -20.83 -0.60
C GLY A 93 -7.28 -19.44 -0.86
N PHE A 94 -6.66 -18.35 -0.38
CA PHE A 94 -7.10 -17.00 -0.75
C PHE A 94 -6.01 -15.93 -0.55
N ASP A 95 -6.13 -14.82 -1.25
CA ASP A 95 -5.36 -13.61 -0.99
C ASP A 95 -6.28 -12.49 -0.52
N ARG A 96 -5.75 -11.60 0.32
CA ARG A 96 -6.51 -10.52 0.94
C ARG A 96 -5.89 -9.18 0.60
N VAL A 97 -6.69 -8.25 0.09
CA VAL A 97 -6.38 -6.83 0.00
C VAL A 97 -7.20 -6.07 1.03
N VAL A 98 -6.57 -5.16 1.77
CA VAL A 98 -7.24 -4.36 2.79
C VAL A 98 -6.95 -2.89 2.55
N PHE A 99 -8.03 -2.11 2.47
CA PHE A 99 -8.02 -0.66 2.50
C PHE A 99 -8.34 -0.24 3.95
N ASP A 100 -7.35 0.27 4.67
CA ASP A 100 -7.57 0.89 5.98
C ASP A 100 -8.15 2.28 5.78
N LEU A 101 -9.20 2.58 6.54
CA LEU A 101 -9.89 3.86 6.48
C LEU A 101 -9.82 4.51 7.85
N THR A 102 -9.74 5.83 7.88
CA THR A 102 -9.94 6.59 9.12
C THR A 102 -11.33 6.33 9.68
N ASP A 103 -11.52 6.60 10.98
CA ASP A 103 -12.85 6.59 11.58
C ASP A 103 -13.73 7.67 10.94
N GLY A 104 -15.03 7.38 10.81
CA GLY A 104 -16.04 8.22 10.18
C GLY A 104 -17.31 7.40 9.92
N ALA A 105 -18.18 7.87 9.02
CA ALA A 105 -19.35 7.08 8.60
C ALA A 105 -18.94 5.86 7.75
N ASP A 106 -19.81 4.85 7.74
CA ASP A 106 -19.55 3.62 6.98
C ASP A 106 -19.37 3.90 5.48
N PRO A 107 -18.31 3.33 4.85
CA PRO A 107 -18.14 3.40 3.40
C PRO A 107 -19.26 2.63 2.69
N GLY A 108 -19.60 3.09 1.48
CA GLY A 108 -20.13 2.21 0.45
C GLY A 108 -19.03 1.81 -0.53
N TRP A 109 -19.39 1.01 -1.54
CA TRP A 109 -18.46 0.64 -2.60
C TRP A 109 -19.18 0.21 -3.88
N GLN A 110 -18.45 0.30 -5.00
CA GLN A 110 -18.77 -0.32 -6.29
C GLN A 110 -17.50 -1.00 -6.78
N ILE A 111 -17.57 -2.33 -6.93
CA ILE A 111 -16.41 -3.16 -7.24
C ILE A 111 -16.81 -4.16 -8.31
N ASP A 112 -16.06 -4.20 -9.41
CA ASP A 112 -16.30 -5.09 -10.55
C ASP A 112 -15.03 -5.26 -11.41
N TYR A 113 -15.03 -6.31 -12.23
CA TYR A 113 -13.96 -6.54 -13.20
C TYR A 113 -14.16 -5.67 -14.44
N VAL A 114 -13.07 -5.06 -14.91
CA VAL A 114 -13.04 -4.25 -16.13
C VAL A 114 -11.99 -4.76 -17.11
N ASP A 115 -12.20 -4.48 -18.41
CA ASP A 115 -11.26 -4.88 -19.47
C ASP A 115 -10.00 -3.98 -19.48
N GLU A 116 -10.17 -2.69 -19.23
CA GLU A 116 -9.09 -1.69 -19.31
C GLU A 116 -9.18 -0.70 -18.13
N PRO A 117 -8.16 -0.67 -17.26
CA PRO A 117 -8.06 0.33 -16.19
C PRO A 117 -7.94 1.76 -16.74
N ARG A 118 -8.80 2.67 -16.28
CA ARG A 118 -8.83 4.07 -16.74
C ARG A 118 -9.18 5.02 -15.61
N GLN A 119 -8.42 6.09 -15.47
CA GLN A 119 -8.68 7.11 -14.46
C GLN A 119 -10.08 7.71 -14.63
N GLN A 120 -10.80 7.82 -13.53
CA GLN A 120 -12.08 8.52 -13.51
C GLN A 120 -11.96 9.96 -14.05
N ALA A 121 -13.05 10.44 -14.65
CA ALA A 121 -13.18 11.73 -15.36
C ALA A 121 -12.28 11.92 -16.59
N SER A 122 -10.96 11.71 -16.49
CA SER A 122 -10.03 11.95 -17.60
C SER A 122 -10.04 10.83 -18.66
N GLY A 123 -10.31 9.59 -18.25
CA GLY A 123 -10.27 8.41 -19.10
C GLY A 123 -8.87 7.96 -19.50
N ASN A 124 -7.82 8.57 -18.95
CA ASN A 124 -6.43 8.18 -19.21
C ASN A 124 -6.19 6.74 -18.74
N PRO A 125 -5.40 5.92 -19.47
CA PRO A 125 -5.04 4.58 -19.01
C PRO A 125 -4.36 4.60 -17.64
N VAL A 126 -4.64 3.58 -16.83
CA VAL A 126 -3.94 3.31 -15.57
C VAL A 126 -3.04 2.09 -15.78
N ASP A 127 -1.74 2.26 -15.52
CA ASP A 127 -0.80 1.14 -15.55
C ASP A 127 -0.89 0.36 -14.22
N VAL A 128 -1.22 -0.93 -14.29
CA VAL A 128 -1.23 -1.85 -13.16
C VAL A 128 -0.85 -3.25 -13.67
N ALA A 129 0.07 -3.93 -12.99
CA ALA A 129 0.52 -5.26 -13.38
C ALA A 129 -0.58 -6.31 -13.18
N GLY A 130 -0.82 -7.17 -14.18
CA GLY A 130 -1.79 -8.27 -14.09
C GLY A 130 -2.36 -8.63 -15.47
N ASN A 131 -3.19 -9.68 -15.53
CA ASN A 131 -3.97 -10.06 -16.71
C ASN A 131 -5.49 -9.91 -16.51
N ALA A 132 -5.92 -9.63 -15.29
CA ALA A 132 -7.30 -9.25 -14.95
C ALA A 132 -7.27 -8.05 -13.99
N PHE A 133 -8.27 -7.18 -14.10
CA PHE A 133 -8.29 -5.92 -13.37
C PHE A 133 -9.61 -5.75 -12.64
N LEU A 134 -9.55 -5.70 -11.31
CA LEU A 134 -10.69 -5.34 -10.47
C LEU A 134 -10.66 -3.84 -10.23
N HIS A 135 -11.71 -3.14 -10.65
CA HIS A 135 -11.93 -1.74 -10.35
C HIS A 135 -12.57 -1.62 -8.97
N VAL A 136 -12.01 -0.76 -8.11
CA VAL A 136 -12.46 -0.56 -6.74
C VAL A 136 -12.79 0.92 -6.53
N MET A 137 -14.07 1.21 -6.33
CA MET A 137 -14.52 2.53 -5.89
C MET A 137 -15.04 2.43 -4.45
N ILE A 138 -14.38 3.09 -3.51
CA ILE A 138 -14.85 3.27 -2.13
C ILE A 138 -15.45 4.65 -1.99
N THR A 139 -16.66 4.74 -1.45
CA THR A 139 -17.46 5.97 -1.42
C THR A 139 -17.47 6.62 -0.03
N ASN A 140 -18.04 7.83 0.07
CA ASN A 140 -18.02 8.68 1.27
C ASN A 140 -16.61 9.10 1.70
N THR A 141 -15.68 9.12 0.73
CA THR A 141 -14.29 9.55 0.96
C THR A 141 -14.11 11.03 0.63
N THR A 142 -13.14 11.70 1.23
CA THR A 142 -12.84 13.13 0.96
C THR A 142 -11.34 13.31 0.77
N TYR A 143 -10.95 14.42 0.15
CA TYR A 143 -9.53 14.75 0.12
C TYR A 143 -9.04 15.18 1.50
N PRO A 144 -7.86 14.72 1.95
CA PRO A 144 -7.29 15.12 3.24
C PRO A 144 -7.19 16.64 3.44
N PHE A 145 -6.89 17.40 2.37
CA PHE A 145 -6.80 18.86 2.45
C PHE A 145 -8.15 19.54 2.74
N GLU A 146 -9.29 18.92 2.41
CA GLU A 146 -10.62 19.44 2.73
C GLU A 146 -10.88 19.42 4.25
N LEU A 147 -10.24 18.48 4.96
CA LEU A 147 -10.25 18.39 6.41
C LEU A 147 -9.09 19.17 7.08
N GLY A 148 -8.22 19.79 6.27
CA GLY A 148 -7.06 20.54 6.77
C GLY A 148 -5.96 19.66 7.38
N ILE A 149 -5.87 18.39 6.97
CA ILE A 149 -4.84 17.45 7.42
C ILE A 149 -3.84 17.14 6.29
N GLU A 150 -2.68 16.59 6.67
CA GLU A 150 -1.72 16.02 5.72
C GLU A 150 -2.29 14.74 5.10
N ASP A 151 -1.94 14.48 3.84
CA ASP A 151 -2.38 13.27 3.15
C ASP A 151 -1.69 12.04 3.77
N PRO A 152 -2.44 11.11 4.40
CA PRO A 152 -1.85 9.91 4.98
C PRO A 152 -1.36 8.93 3.90
N LEU A 153 -1.93 8.99 2.69
CA LEU A 153 -1.62 8.07 1.61
C LEU A 153 -1.78 8.74 0.24
N GLU A 154 -0.66 9.08 -0.41
CA GLU A 154 -0.72 9.61 -1.77
C GLU A 154 -1.08 8.53 -2.81
N PRO A 155 -1.73 8.90 -3.93
CA PRO A 155 -1.90 8.02 -5.07
C PRO A 155 -0.58 7.43 -5.59
N GLY A 156 -0.62 6.16 -5.96
CA GLY A 156 0.58 5.41 -6.35
C GLY A 156 0.32 3.92 -6.47
N THR A 157 1.41 3.16 -6.60
CA THR A 157 1.35 1.70 -6.68
C THR A 157 1.79 1.05 -5.37
N PHE A 158 1.10 -0.02 -5.01
CA PHE A 158 1.26 -0.76 -3.78
C PHE A 158 1.51 -2.24 -4.09
N PRO A 159 2.35 -2.92 -3.30
CA PRO A 159 2.67 -4.32 -3.54
C PRO A 159 1.44 -5.22 -3.34
N GLY A 160 1.25 -6.14 -4.28
CA GLY A 160 0.31 -7.26 -4.12
C GLY A 160 0.89 -8.41 -3.29
N ALA A 161 0.11 -9.49 -3.18
CA ALA A 161 0.50 -10.74 -2.54
C ALA A 161 -0.22 -11.93 -3.21
N GLY A 162 0.49 -13.06 -3.37
CA GLY A 162 -0.07 -14.25 -4.01
C GLY A 162 -0.42 -14.01 -5.48
N ARG A 163 -1.69 -14.21 -5.83
CA ARG A 163 -2.31 -13.97 -7.15
C ARG A 163 -2.67 -12.50 -7.40
N VAL A 164 -2.52 -11.63 -6.39
CA VAL A 164 -2.58 -10.17 -6.54
C VAL A 164 -1.19 -9.68 -6.91
N ASN A 165 -1.03 -9.13 -8.11
CA ASN A 165 0.27 -8.69 -8.63
C ASN A 165 0.62 -7.27 -8.14
N GLU A 166 -0.33 -6.34 -8.25
CA GLU A 166 -0.14 -4.93 -7.93
C GLU A 166 -1.48 -4.26 -7.63
N ILE A 167 -1.46 -3.22 -6.78
CA ILE A 167 -2.62 -2.38 -6.50
C ILE A 167 -2.25 -0.94 -6.90
N ALA A 168 -3.02 -0.33 -7.78
CA ALA A 168 -2.83 1.05 -8.23
C ALA A 168 -3.94 1.93 -7.64
N TYR A 169 -3.62 2.74 -6.63
CA TYR A 169 -4.52 3.77 -6.10
C TYR A 169 -4.35 5.05 -6.95
N THR A 170 -5.42 5.52 -7.58
CA THR A 170 -5.33 6.54 -8.64
C THR A 170 -5.71 7.93 -8.15
N SER A 171 -6.84 8.06 -7.46
CA SER A 171 -7.37 9.36 -7.06
C SER A 171 -8.49 9.23 -6.03
N ILE A 172 -8.76 10.33 -5.34
CA ILE A 172 -10.10 10.65 -4.84
C ILE A 172 -10.75 11.57 -5.88
N PHE A 173 -12.05 11.49 -6.11
CA PHE A 173 -12.83 12.46 -6.90
C PHE A 173 -14.31 12.33 -6.56
N GLU A 174 -15.03 13.44 -6.37
CA GLU A 174 -16.48 13.48 -6.09
C GLU A 174 -16.99 12.55 -4.97
N GLY A 175 -16.16 12.25 -3.97
CA GLY A 175 -16.53 11.35 -2.88
C GLY A 175 -16.02 9.90 -3.04
N TYR A 176 -15.31 9.60 -4.13
CA TYR A 176 -14.88 8.27 -4.52
C TYR A 176 -13.37 8.14 -4.51
N THR A 177 -12.87 7.22 -3.69
CA THR A 177 -11.50 6.71 -3.77
C THR A 177 -11.48 5.61 -4.82
N GLU A 178 -10.68 5.77 -5.86
CA GLU A 178 -10.54 4.81 -6.97
C GLU A 178 -9.20 4.08 -6.88
N ALA A 179 -9.25 2.76 -6.98
CA ALA A 179 -8.08 1.92 -7.13
C ALA A 179 -8.35 0.79 -8.13
N TYR A 180 -7.27 0.21 -8.65
CA TYR A 180 -7.29 -1.00 -9.46
C TYR A 180 -6.44 -2.07 -8.82
N ILE A 181 -6.95 -3.30 -8.80
CA ILE A 181 -6.21 -4.48 -8.34
C ILE A 181 -5.92 -5.34 -9.57
N GLY A 182 -4.64 -5.47 -9.89
CA GLY A 182 -4.17 -6.35 -10.94
C GLY A 182 -3.93 -7.76 -10.41
N LEU A 183 -4.49 -8.73 -11.12
CA LEU A 183 -4.52 -10.15 -10.75
C LEU A 183 -3.97 -11.02 -11.88
N ASP A 184 -3.50 -12.21 -11.54
CA ASP A 184 -3.03 -13.21 -12.51
C ASP A 184 -4.14 -13.59 -13.49
N GLU A 185 -5.37 -13.69 -12.99
CA GLU A 185 -6.61 -14.03 -13.69
C GLU A 185 -7.83 -13.53 -12.90
N GLN A 186 -9.04 -13.61 -13.46
CA GLN A 186 -10.24 -13.31 -12.67
C GLN A 186 -10.46 -14.39 -11.61
N LEU A 187 -10.49 -13.98 -10.34
CA LEU A 187 -10.75 -14.83 -9.20
C LEU A 187 -12.11 -14.48 -8.56
N PRO A 188 -12.87 -15.48 -8.05
CA PRO A 188 -13.99 -15.22 -7.17
C PRO A 188 -13.56 -14.34 -6.01
N TYR A 189 -14.33 -13.30 -5.70
CA TYR A 189 -13.99 -12.37 -4.63
C TYR A 189 -15.18 -12.00 -3.76
N SER A 190 -14.89 -11.64 -2.52
CA SER A 190 -15.86 -11.11 -1.55
C SER A 190 -15.37 -9.81 -0.94
N VAL A 191 -16.30 -8.98 -0.48
CA VAL A 191 -16.01 -7.68 0.15
C VAL A 191 -16.66 -7.65 1.52
N THR A 192 -15.89 -7.31 2.55
CA THR A 192 -16.35 -7.26 3.93
C THR A 192 -15.91 -5.94 4.57
N LEU A 193 -16.85 -5.24 5.19
CA LEU A 193 -16.56 -4.10 6.06
C LEU A 193 -16.25 -4.61 7.47
N LEU A 194 -15.10 -4.21 8.01
CA LEU A 194 -14.75 -4.40 9.41
C LEU A 194 -14.67 -3.05 10.11
N HIS A 195 -14.89 -3.05 11.43
CA HIS A 195 -14.73 -1.89 12.29
C HIS A 195 -13.64 -2.15 13.34
N ASN A 196 -13.20 -1.08 14.01
CA ASN A 196 -12.20 -1.11 15.09
C ASN A 196 -10.86 -1.79 14.69
N PRO A 197 -10.12 -1.28 13.69
CA PRO A 197 -10.36 -0.08 12.87
C PRO A 197 -11.22 -0.36 11.63
N THR A 198 -11.75 0.71 11.02
CA THR A 198 -12.56 0.66 9.79
C THR A 198 -11.74 0.17 8.60
N ARG A 199 -12.20 -0.89 7.94
CA ARG A 199 -11.51 -1.54 6.83
C ARG A 199 -12.48 -2.07 5.80
N VAL A 200 -12.21 -1.79 4.52
CA VAL A 200 -12.79 -2.54 3.41
C VAL A 200 -11.81 -3.66 3.07
N VAL A 201 -12.25 -4.90 3.28
CA VAL A 201 -11.46 -6.11 3.03
C VAL A 201 -11.98 -6.81 1.78
N ILE A 202 -11.09 -7.06 0.82
CA ILE A 202 -11.38 -7.82 -0.38
C ILE A 202 -10.60 -9.13 -0.33
N ASP A 203 -11.32 -10.25 -0.32
CA ASP A 203 -10.74 -11.59 -0.36
C ASP A 203 -10.93 -12.21 -1.73
N PHE A 204 -9.86 -12.76 -2.29
CA PHE A 204 -9.80 -13.45 -3.58
C PHE A 204 -9.55 -14.93 -3.36
N GLU A 205 -10.52 -15.79 -3.68
CA GLU A 205 -10.39 -17.24 -3.54
C GLU A 205 -9.54 -17.83 -4.67
N HIS A 206 -8.61 -18.72 -4.33
CA HIS A 206 -7.78 -19.44 -5.28
C HIS A 206 -7.43 -20.85 -4.80
N GLN A 207 -6.79 -21.65 -5.68
CA GLN A 207 -6.31 -23.00 -5.40
C GLN A 207 -4.79 -23.09 -5.54
#